data_AF-A0A959IUP1-F1
#
_entry.id   AF-A0A959IUP1-F1
#
_cell.length_a   1.000
_cell.length_b   1.000
_cell.length_c   1.000
_cell.angle_alpha   90.00
_cell.angle_beta   90.00
_cell.angle_gamma   90.00
#
_symmetry.space_group_name_H-M   'P 1'
#
loop_
_entity.id
_entity.type
_entity.pdbx_description
1 polymer ?
#
loop_
_entity_poly.entity_id
_entity_poly.type
_entity_poly.pdbx_seq_one_letter_code
_entity_poly.pdbx_strand_id
1 'polypeptide(L)'
;MKLPTVKALKKRFWSHPRVVSFLNWTKRRSLPGFFKVPIYDVVTFLISETQRFAVVTRANSTAFSFFLAIFPSIIVLLTLLPYLSSYLLTHIPGGEDFMSIMYREIKFIMPGNAGDMLFETIEDITTKP
;
A
#
# COMPACT_ATOMS: atom_id res chain seq x y z
N MET A 1 28.21 8.06 -47.28
CA MET A 1 26.76 8.08 -46.97
C MET A 1 26.55 9.01 -45.76
N LYS A 2 26.08 10.25 -45.96
CA LYS A 2 25.92 11.21 -44.85
C LYS A 2 24.64 10.86 -44.09
N LEU A 3 24.78 10.43 -42.83
CA LEU A 3 23.66 10.14 -41.96
C LEU A 3 22.80 11.39 -41.76
N PRO A 4 21.46 11.30 -41.86
CA PRO A 4 20.58 12.45 -41.69
C PRO A 4 20.66 12.99 -40.26
N THR A 5 20.92 14.30 -40.14
CA THR A 5 21.04 15.02 -38.88
C THR A 5 19.74 14.98 -38.07
N VAL A 6 19.84 14.83 -36.75
CA VAL A 6 18.72 14.70 -35.79
C VAL A 6 17.65 15.80 -35.95
N LYS A 7 18.05 17.02 -36.35
CA LYS A 7 17.16 18.14 -36.67
C LYS A 7 16.23 17.87 -37.88
N ALA A 8 16.71 17.15 -38.90
CA ALA A 8 15.95 16.80 -40.08
C ALA A 8 14.92 15.68 -39.79
N LEU A 9 15.26 14.73 -38.91
CA LEU A 9 14.33 13.68 -38.46
C LEU A 9 13.18 14.27 -37.63
N LYS A 10 13.49 15.19 -36.69
CA LYS A 10 12.48 15.87 -35.87
C LYS A 10 11.45 16.62 -36.72
N LYS A 11 11.91 17.29 -37.79
CA LYS A 11 11.05 18.04 -38.72
C LYS A 11 10.15 17.13 -39.56
N ARG A 12 10.59 15.91 -39.90
CA ARG A 12 9.83 14.92 -40.68
C ARG A 12 8.83 14.14 -39.83
N PHE A 13 9.13 13.92 -38.55
CA PHE A 13 8.23 13.24 -37.62
C PHE A 13 7.06 14.14 -37.18
N TRP A 14 7.33 15.42 -36.91
CA TRP A 14 6.32 16.40 -36.51
C TRP A 14 5.42 16.91 -37.65
N SER A 15 5.78 16.66 -38.91
CA SER A 15 5.00 17.05 -40.09
C SER A 15 4.06 15.94 -40.59
N HIS A 16 4.00 14.79 -39.91
CA HIS A 16 3.06 13.74 -40.26
C HIS A 16 1.63 14.20 -39.95
N PRO A 17 0.68 14.13 -40.90
CA PRO A 17 -0.66 14.70 -40.76
C PRO A 17 -1.43 14.19 -39.53
N ARG A 18 -1.19 12.92 -39.15
CA ARG A 18 -1.77 12.31 -37.95
C ARG A 18 -1.31 12.96 -36.64
N VAL A 19 -0.03 13.34 -36.53
CA VAL A 19 0.54 13.93 -35.32
C VAL A 19 0.00 15.35 -35.13
N VAL A 20 -0.06 16.13 -36.21
CA VAL A 20 -0.61 17.49 -36.20
C VAL A 20 -2.11 17.46 -35.86
N SER A 21 -2.87 16.53 -36.45
CA SER A 21 -4.29 16.38 -36.17
C SER A 21 -4.56 15.96 -34.72
N PHE A 22 -3.72 15.07 -34.17
CA PHE A 22 -3.80 14.67 -32.77
C PHE A 22 -3.51 15.84 -31.85
N LEU A 23 -2.43 16.60 -32.07
CA LEU A 23 -2.11 17.80 -31.29
C LEU A 23 -3.22 18.85 -31.32
N ASN A 24 -3.83 19.09 -32.48
CA ASN A 24 -4.93 20.04 -32.62
C ASN A 24 -6.17 19.59 -31.84
N TRP A 25 -6.42 18.28 -31.77
CA TRP A 25 -7.48 17.73 -30.93
C TRP A 25 -7.18 17.92 -29.43
N THR A 26 -5.94 17.67 -29.00
CA THR A 26 -5.49 17.87 -27.60
C THR A 26 -5.54 19.33 -27.15
N LYS A 27 -5.40 20.28 -28.08
CA LYS A 27 -5.54 21.73 -27.84
C LYS A 27 -7.00 22.21 -27.76
N ARG A 28 -7.96 21.46 -28.30
CA ARG A 28 -9.38 21.85 -28.33
C ARG A 28 -10.24 21.14 -27.30
N ARG A 29 -9.87 19.92 -26.90
CA ARG A 29 -10.58 19.15 -25.88
C ARG A 29 -9.97 19.40 -24.50
N SER A 30 -10.83 19.71 -23.53
CA SER A 30 -10.50 19.58 -22.10
C SER A 30 -11.11 18.29 -21.56
N LEU A 31 -10.43 17.64 -20.61
CA LEU A 31 -11.01 16.55 -19.83
C LEU A 31 -11.95 17.12 -18.76
N PRO A 32 -13.02 16.38 -18.38
CA PRO A 32 -13.82 16.75 -17.21
C PRO A 32 -12.92 16.76 -15.97
N GLY A 33 -12.96 17.85 -15.20
CA GLY A 33 -12.07 18.08 -14.06
C GLY A 33 -10.88 19.01 -14.34
N PHE A 34 -10.60 19.36 -15.60
CA PHE A 34 -9.48 20.27 -15.95
C PHE A 34 -9.90 21.75 -16.04
N PHE A 35 -11.07 22.14 -15.50
CA PHE A 35 -11.55 23.53 -15.47
C PHE A 35 -11.49 24.26 -16.83
N LYS A 36 -11.81 23.57 -17.93
CA LYS A 36 -11.72 24.06 -19.33
C LYS A 36 -10.29 24.33 -19.84
N VAL A 37 -9.25 23.91 -19.12
CA VAL A 37 -7.87 23.94 -19.60
C VAL A 37 -7.65 22.83 -20.63
N PRO A 38 -7.12 23.14 -21.83
CA PRO A 38 -6.79 22.12 -22.84
C PRO A 38 -5.80 21.09 -22.32
N ILE A 39 -5.96 19.84 -22.75
CA ILE A 39 -5.05 18.74 -22.36
C ILE A 39 -3.60 19.07 -22.74
N TYR A 40 -3.39 19.75 -23.88
CA TYR A 40 -2.06 20.19 -24.30
C TYR A 40 -1.38 21.10 -23.26
N ASP A 41 -2.12 22.07 -22.71
CA ASP A 41 -1.56 23.02 -21.74
C ASP A 41 -1.28 22.33 -20.40
N VAL A 42 -2.17 21.41 -19.97
CA VAL A 42 -1.94 20.61 -18.76
C VAL A 42 -0.68 19.75 -18.87
N VAL A 43 -0.48 19.06 -19.99
CA VAL A 43 0.71 18.23 -20.21
C VAL A 43 1.97 19.08 -20.26
N THR A 44 1.92 20.24 -20.93
CA THR A 44 3.07 21.14 -21.03
C THR A 44 3.42 21.73 -19.67
N PHE A 45 2.41 22.14 -18.89
CA PHE A 45 2.56 22.60 -17.51
C PHE A 45 3.15 21.51 -16.63
N LEU A 46 2.61 20.29 -16.68
CA LEU A 46 3.08 19.16 -15.89
C LEU A 46 4.56 18.88 -16.13
N ILE A 47 4.98 18.81 -17.41
CA ILE A 47 6.40 18.62 -17.76
C ILE A 47 7.27 19.76 -17.22
N SER A 48 6.82 21.01 -17.37
CA SER A 48 7.57 22.18 -16.87
C SER A 48 7.69 22.20 -15.35
N GLU A 49 6.66 21.73 -14.64
CA GLU A 49 6.61 21.71 -13.19
C GLU A 49 7.37 20.52 -12.61
N THR A 50 7.35 19.38 -13.29
CA THR A 50 8.22 18.22 -12.96
C THR A 50 9.70 18.62 -13.03
N GLN A 51 10.09 19.44 -14.01
CA GLN A 51 11.46 19.96 -14.11
C GLN A 51 11.82 20.97 -13.00
N ARG A 52 10.83 21.65 -12.42
CA ARG A 52 11.01 22.60 -11.31
C ARG A 52 11.16 21.93 -9.94
N PHE A 53 11.24 20.59 -9.89
CA PHE A 53 11.41 19.77 -8.68
C PHE A 53 10.33 19.89 -7.60
N ALA A 54 9.44 20.89 -7.61
CA ALA A 54 8.44 21.12 -6.57
C ALA A 54 7.47 19.94 -6.36
N VAL A 55 7.16 19.19 -7.42
CA VAL A 55 6.33 17.97 -7.33
C VAL A 55 7.14 16.81 -6.77
N VAL A 56 8.39 16.65 -7.20
CA VAL A 56 9.29 15.57 -6.77
C VAL A 56 9.64 15.72 -5.28
N THR A 57 9.97 16.94 -4.84
CA THR A 57 10.27 17.23 -3.43
C THR A 57 9.07 16.93 -2.53
N ARG A 58 7.86 17.34 -2.93
CA ARG A 58 6.62 17.01 -2.18
C ARG A 58 6.36 15.50 -2.14
N ALA A 59 6.49 14.82 -3.27
CA ALA A 59 6.34 13.37 -3.33
C ALA A 59 7.35 12.64 -2.43
N ASN A 60 8.61 13.09 -2.43
CA ASN A 60 9.65 12.54 -1.56
C ASN A 60 9.35 12.79 -0.08
N SER A 61 8.87 13.97 0.30
CA SER A 61 8.44 14.23 1.68
C SER A 61 7.30 13.31 2.11
N THR A 62 6.30 13.09 1.26
CA THR A 62 5.22 12.14 1.55
C THR A 62 5.73 10.71 1.66
N ALA A 63 6.59 10.26 0.75
CA ALA A 63 7.19 8.94 0.79
C ALA A 63 8.05 8.73 2.06
N PHE A 64 8.79 9.76 2.49
CA PHE A 64 9.56 9.73 3.72
C PHE A 64 8.68 9.62 4.97
N SER A 65 7.61 10.42 5.05
CA SER A 65 6.63 10.30 6.14
C SER A 65 5.97 8.91 6.17
N PHE A 66 5.65 8.35 5.01
CA PHE A 66 5.16 6.97 4.91
C PHE A 66 6.18 5.95 5.40
N PHE A 67 7.46 6.08 5.00
CA PHE A 67 8.53 5.19 5.43
C PHE A 67 8.70 5.21 6.96
N LEU A 68 8.70 6.40 7.57
CA LEU A 68 8.74 6.52 9.03
C LEU A 68 7.51 5.91 9.72
N ALA A 69 6.35 5.97 9.08
CA ALA A 69 5.11 5.40 9.61
C ALA A 69 5.05 3.87 9.54
N ILE A 70 5.90 3.20 8.73
CA ILE A 70 5.89 1.72 8.60
C ILE A 70 6.16 1.05 9.94
N PHE A 71 7.18 1.48 10.68
CA PHE A 71 7.54 0.83 11.95
C PHE A 71 6.43 0.91 13.01
N PRO A 72 5.88 2.09 13.34
CA PRO A 72 4.75 2.20 14.26
C PRO A 72 3.51 1.45 13.76
N SER A 73 3.24 1.48 12.45
CA SER A 73 2.08 0.78 11.88
C SER A 73 2.19 -0.73 12.04
N ILE A 74 3.38 -1.30 11.81
CA ILE A 74 3.62 -2.73 12.04
C ILE A 74 3.47 -3.07 13.52
N ILE A 75 4.00 -2.25 14.43
CA ILE A 75 3.84 -2.47 15.87
C ILE A 75 2.35 -2.47 16.24
N VAL A 76 1.58 -1.49 15.78
CA VAL A 76 0.14 -1.44 16.00
C VAL A 76 -0.53 -2.71 15.48
N LEU A 77 -0.20 -3.14 14.26
CA LEU A 77 -0.76 -4.33 13.64
C LEU A 77 -0.43 -5.61 14.43
N LEU A 78 0.78 -5.73 14.96
CA LEU A 78 1.19 -6.84 15.83
C LEU A 78 0.50 -6.79 17.20
N THR A 79 0.31 -5.61 17.78
CA THR A 79 -0.44 -5.46 19.04
C THR A 79 -1.94 -5.71 18.88
N LEU A 80 -2.48 -5.48 17.68
CA LEU A 80 -3.85 -5.84 17.34
C LEU A 80 -4.01 -7.33 17.03
N LEU A 81 -2.91 -8.04 16.72
CA LEU A 81 -2.93 -9.45 16.36
C LEU A 81 -3.71 -10.34 17.35
N PRO A 82 -3.50 -10.27 18.69
CA PRO A 82 -4.27 -11.09 19.64
C PRO A 82 -5.79 -10.82 19.60
N TYR A 83 -6.20 -9.57 19.41
CA TYR A 83 -7.62 -9.21 19.30
C TYR A 83 -8.23 -9.70 17.98
N LEU A 84 -7.45 -9.71 16.90
CA LEU A 84 -7.86 -10.29 15.64
C LEU A 84 -7.84 -11.82 15.68
N SER A 85 -6.96 -12.42 16.50
CA SER A 85 -6.75 -13.86 16.60
C SER A 85 -8.03 -14.62 16.94
N SER A 86 -8.86 -14.12 17.86
CA SER A 86 -10.14 -14.77 18.20
C SER A 86 -11.07 -14.89 16.99
N TYR A 87 -11.18 -13.84 16.17
CA TYR A 87 -11.99 -13.84 14.95
C TYR A 87 -11.32 -14.59 13.80
N LEU A 88 -10.01 -14.39 13.62
CA LEU A 88 -9.24 -14.90 12.49
C LEU A 88 -8.94 -16.40 12.63
N LEU A 89 -8.55 -16.88 13.81
CA LEU A 89 -8.28 -18.31 14.07
C LEU A 89 -9.56 -19.15 13.99
N THR A 90 -10.71 -18.61 14.40
CA THR A 90 -12.01 -19.29 14.24
C THR A 90 -12.33 -19.62 12.77
N HIS A 91 -11.81 -18.81 11.82
CA HIS A 91 -12.01 -19.04 10.38
C HIS A 91 -10.87 -19.84 9.72
N ILE A 92 -9.75 -20.08 10.42
CA ILE A 92 -8.64 -20.89 9.91
C ILE A 92 -8.82 -22.33 10.39
N PRO A 93 -8.97 -23.32 9.48
CA PRO A 93 -9.02 -24.71 9.88
C PRO A 93 -7.69 -25.14 10.52
N GLY A 94 -7.73 -25.53 11.79
CA GLY A 94 -6.56 -25.91 12.59
C GLY A 94 -5.97 -24.81 13.48
N GLY A 95 -6.59 -23.62 13.54
CA GLY A 95 -6.24 -22.60 14.53
C GLY A 95 -6.71 -23.02 15.92
N GLU A 96 -5.79 -23.24 16.85
CA GLU A 96 -6.10 -23.55 18.24
C GLU A 96 -6.17 -22.28 19.10
N ASP A 97 -7.16 -22.21 19.98
CA ASP A 97 -7.28 -21.11 20.94
C ASP A 97 -6.15 -21.19 21.98
N PHE A 98 -5.80 -20.04 22.55
CA PHE A 98 -4.76 -19.95 23.57
C PHE A 98 -5.00 -20.92 24.73
N MET A 99 -6.27 -21.06 25.17
CA MET A 99 -6.61 -21.96 26.27
C MET A 99 -6.38 -23.44 25.93
N SER A 100 -6.66 -23.89 24.69
CA SER A 100 -6.41 -25.28 24.31
C SER A 100 -4.93 -25.59 24.21
N ILE A 101 -4.13 -24.65 23.71
CA ILE A 101 -2.68 -24.75 23.69
C ILE A 101 -2.14 -24.82 25.13
N MET A 102 -2.58 -23.92 26.00
CA MET A 102 -2.13 -23.88 27.39
C MET A 102 -2.49 -25.18 28.13
N TYR A 103 -3.69 -25.72 27.92
CA TYR A 103 -4.09 -27.01 28.46
C TYR A 103 -3.17 -28.15 28.01
N ARG A 104 -2.87 -28.21 26.71
CA ARG A 104 -1.99 -29.25 26.14
C ARG A 104 -0.59 -29.19 26.75
N GLU A 105 0.00 -28.01 26.85
CA GLU A 105 1.36 -27.86 27.38
C GLU A 105 1.44 -28.14 28.88
N ILE A 106 0.43 -27.72 29.66
CA ILE A 106 0.34 -28.05 31.09
C ILE A 106 0.23 -29.56 31.27
N LYS A 107 -0.65 -30.22 30.50
CA LYS A 107 -0.86 -31.66 30.57
C LYS A 107 0.34 -32.47 30.07
N PHE A 108 1.11 -31.91 29.15
CA PHE A 108 2.37 -32.49 28.68
C PHE A 108 3.43 -32.52 29.79
N ILE A 109 3.55 -31.45 30.59
CA ILE A 109 4.54 -31.36 31.68
C ILE A 109 4.05 -32.07 32.96
N MET A 110 2.77 -31.94 33.29
CA MET A 110 2.14 -32.53 34.48
C MET A 110 0.92 -33.39 34.06
N PRO A 111 1.16 -34.66 33.68
CA PRO A 111 0.08 -35.53 33.24
C PRO A 111 -0.83 -35.97 34.40
N GLY A 112 -2.11 -36.14 34.10
CA GLY A 112 -3.14 -36.61 35.04
C GLY A 112 -3.78 -35.48 35.86
N ASN A 113 -4.45 -35.85 36.96
CA ASN A 113 -5.32 -34.96 37.73
C ASN A 113 -4.64 -33.70 38.27
N ALA A 114 -3.31 -33.72 38.48
CA ALA A 114 -2.57 -32.55 38.92
C ALA A 114 -2.53 -31.43 37.86
N GLY A 115 -2.40 -31.79 36.58
CA GLY A 115 -2.47 -30.83 35.47
C GLY A 115 -3.88 -30.29 35.27
N ASP A 116 -4.90 -31.14 35.40
CA ASP A 116 -6.31 -30.74 35.27
C ASP A 116 -6.70 -29.76 36.40
N MET A 117 -6.32 -30.02 37.66
CA MET A 117 -6.57 -29.11 38.79
C MET A 117 -5.90 -27.74 38.63
N LEU A 118 -4.66 -27.71 38.13
CA LEU A 118 -3.96 -26.44 37.88
C LEU A 118 -4.63 -25.64 36.76
N PHE A 119 -5.03 -26.31 35.67
CA PHE A 119 -5.74 -25.65 34.58
C PHE A 119 -7.08 -25.08 35.04
N GLU A 120 -7.87 -25.86 35.78
CA GLU A 120 -9.17 -25.46 36.33
C GLU A 120 -9.03 -24.25 37.27
N THR A 121 -7.97 -24.21 38.08
CA THR A 121 -7.68 -23.05 38.94
C THR A 121 -7.39 -21.78 38.13
N ILE A 122 -6.59 -21.90 37.05
CA ILE A 122 -6.26 -20.77 36.17
C ILE A 122 -7.50 -20.29 35.40
N GLU A 123 -8.31 -21.22 34.93
CA GLU A 123 -9.59 -20.94 34.25
C GLU A 123 -10.54 -20.19 35.20
N ASP A 124 -10.69 -20.63 36.45
CA ASP A 124 -11.59 -19.99 37.40
C ASP A 124 -11.16 -18.55 37.71
N ILE A 125 -9.85 -18.29 37.90
CA ILE A 125 -9.29 -16.95 38.12
C ILE A 125 -9.47 -16.03 36.90
N THR A 126 -9.40 -16.58 35.69
CA THR A 126 -9.47 -15.79 34.44
C THR A 126 -10.91 -15.48 34.03
N THR A 127 -11.86 -16.36 34.36
CA THR A 127 -13.25 -16.29 33.86
C THR A 127 -14.24 -15.74 34.89
N LYS A 128 -13.90 -15.81 36.18
CA LYS A 128 -14.69 -15.20 37.27
C LYS A 128 -13.83 -14.09 37.91
N PRO A 129 -14.16 -12.81 37.67
CA PRO A 129 -13.43 -11.70 38.29
C PRO A 129 -13.60 -11.65 39.81
#